data_AF-A0A6A4YGQ2-F1
#
_entry.id   AF-A0A6A4YGQ2-F1
#
_cell.length_a   1.000
_cell.length_b   1.000
_cell.length_c   1.000
_cell.angle_alpha   90.00
_cell.angle_beta   90.00
_cell.angle_gamma   90.00
#
_symmetry.space_group_name_H-M   'P 1'
#
loop_
_entity.id
_entity.type
_entity.pdbx_description
1 polymer ?
#
loop_
_entity_poly.entity_id
_entity_poly.type
_entity_poly.pdbx_seq_one_letter_code
_entity_poly.pdbx_strand_id
1 'polypeptide(L)'
;MLLPMPTLPWLSLFVALTDAATAIEPQSFVWPDTGYRNDFKTGRVFLDPLSQNTPLAPDHHGLRPPTPRIPDVFDLFLGLPAYRDGRRCGYTLFTAYSLATHPYRVHAGVVDQTQDDDVKCLDEYCRLANEEWPDVTCKYKELIRVDARDSRKSDGPISVRAGMQKLIQDEEFCLTTDAHMQFLPHWDTELLIDWNRTQNEMAVLSTYV
;
A
#
# COMPACT_ATOMS: atom_id res chain seq x y z
N MET A 1 54.36 43.02 53.22
CA MET A 1 53.00 42.88 53.78
C MET A 1 52.13 42.28 52.68
N LEU A 2 51.97 40.95 52.71
CA LEU A 2 51.22 40.17 51.73
C LEU A 2 49.86 39.83 52.38
N LEU A 3 48.77 40.36 51.83
CA LEU A 3 47.41 39.93 52.14
C LEU A 3 47.06 38.70 51.27
N PRO A 4 46.36 37.68 51.79
CA PRO A 4 46.02 36.50 51.02
C PRO A 4 44.80 36.77 50.12
N MET A 5 44.83 36.23 48.90
CA MET A 5 43.65 36.15 48.03
C MET A 5 42.68 35.07 48.54
N PRO A 6 41.35 35.29 48.51
CA PRO A 6 40.38 34.27 48.88
C PRO A 6 40.21 33.27 47.72
N THR A 7 40.29 31.98 48.06
CA THR A 7 39.93 30.87 47.18
C THR A 7 38.40 30.81 47.02
N LEU A 8 37.88 31.01 45.81
CA LEU A 8 36.50 30.67 45.49
C LEU A 8 36.37 29.14 45.33
N PRO A 9 35.40 28.48 46.00
CA PRO A 9 35.13 27.07 45.75
C PRO A 9 34.43 26.95 44.39
N TRP A 10 34.90 26.01 43.57
CA TRP A 10 34.20 25.60 42.36
C TRP A 10 32.91 24.87 42.78
N LEU A 11 31.75 25.53 42.63
CA LEU A 11 30.48 24.81 42.64
C LEU A 11 30.35 24.06 41.31
N SER A 12 30.49 22.74 41.35
CA SER A 12 30.05 21.87 40.27
C SER A 12 28.53 22.01 40.12
N LEU A 13 28.09 22.65 39.04
CA LEU A 13 26.68 22.64 38.64
C LEU A 13 26.35 21.23 38.13
N PHE A 14 25.80 20.38 39.00
CA PHE A 14 25.08 19.19 38.53
C PHE A 14 23.73 19.65 38.00
N VAL A 15 23.60 19.74 36.68
CA VAL A 15 22.30 19.82 36.02
C VAL A 15 21.65 18.46 36.16
N ALA A 16 20.70 18.35 37.09
CA ALA A 16 19.78 17.23 37.09
C ALA A 16 18.91 17.35 35.81
N LEU A 17 19.18 16.50 34.83
CA LEU A 17 18.23 16.21 33.77
C LEU A 17 17.04 15.52 34.44
N THR A 18 16.02 16.31 34.81
CA THR A 18 14.71 15.77 35.11
C THR A 18 14.13 15.31 33.78
N ASP A 19 14.15 14.00 33.56
CA ASP A 19 13.44 13.36 32.47
C ASP A 19 11.95 13.55 32.75
N ALA A 20 11.40 14.66 32.27
CA ALA A 20 9.97 14.89 32.25
C ALA A 20 9.42 13.99 31.14
N ALA A 21 9.26 12.70 31.45
CA ALA A 21 8.44 11.81 30.67
C ALA A 21 7.03 12.38 30.66
N THR A 22 6.71 13.15 29.63
CA THR A 22 5.34 13.50 29.30
C THR A 22 4.61 12.19 29.12
N ALA A 23 3.69 11.87 30.05
CA ALA A 23 2.82 10.72 29.89
C ALA A 23 2.03 10.95 28.59
N ILE A 24 2.39 10.21 27.55
CA ILE A 24 1.67 10.24 26.28
C ILE A 24 0.28 9.72 26.61
N GLU A 25 -0.73 10.59 26.53
CA GLU A 25 -2.10 10.14 26.68
C GLU A 25 -2.37 9.06 25.62
N PRO A 26 -2.88 7.89 26.01
CA PRO A 26 -3.15 6.81 25.07
C PRO A 26 -4.12 7.31 23.99
N GLN A 27 -3.79 6.98 22.74
CA GLN A 27 -4.63 7.29 21.59
C GLN A 27 -6.06 6.88 21.92
N SER A 28 -7.01 7.80 21.80
CA SER A 28 -8.40 7.52 22.15
C SER A 28 -9.34 8.38 21.35
N PHE A 29 -10.56 7.89 21.21
CA PHE A 29 -11.61 8.64 20.55
C PHE A 29 -12.94 8.45 21.28
N VAL A 30 -13.78 9.47 21.19
CA VAL A 30 -15.17 9.41 21.63
C VAL A 30 -16.00 9.36 20.38
N TRP A 31 -16.82 8.33 20.26
CA TRP A 31 -17.71 8.21 19.12
C TRP A 31 -18.72 9.36 19.11
N PRO A 32 -18.97 9.97 17.94
CA PRO A 32 -19.85 11.13 17.83
C PRO A 32 -21.34 10.78 17.99
N ASP A 33 -21.72 9.49 17.85
CA ASP A 33 -23.10 9.02 17.94
C ASP A 33 -23.30 8.03 19.11
N THR A 34 -24.39 8.22 19.84
CA THR A 34 -24.86 7.39 20.96
C THR A 34 -25.88 6.32 20.54
N GLY A 35 -26.24 6.23 19.26
CA GLY A 35 -27.16 5.23 18.67
C GLY A 35 -26.66 3.78 18.67
N TYR A 36 -27.38 2.88 17.98
CA TYR A 36 -27.09 1.44 17.95
C TYR A 36 -25.71 1.14 17.37
N ARG A 37 -24.92 0.35 18.08
CA ARG A 37 -23.52 0.03 17.73
C ARG A 37 -23.32 -1.47 17.75
N ASN A 38 -22.55 -1.97 16.80
CA ASN A 38 -22.21 -3.38 16.71
C ASN A 38 -21.15 -3.81 17.75
N ASP A 39 -20.51 -2.85 18.44
CA ASP A 39 -19.47 -3.10 19.43
C ASP A 39 -19.95 -2.97 20.90
N PHE A 40 -21.22 -2.61 21.13
CA PHE A 40 -21.86 -2.41 22.45
C PHE A 40 -21.08 -1.51 23.44
N LYS A 41 -20.08 -0.74 22.98
CA LYS A 41 -19.23 0.10 23.84
C LYS A 41 -19.69 1.56 23.79
N THR A 42 -20.04 2.11 24.95
CA THR A 42 -20.33 3.54 25.13
C THR A 42 -19.11 4.27 25.72
N GLY A 43 -18.96 5.55 25.40
CA GLY A 43 -17.88 6.40 25.94
C GLY A 43 -16.57 6.39 25.14
N ARG A 44 -15.48 6.81 25.81
CA ARG A 44 -14.14 6.93 25.25
C ARG A 44 -13.52 5.54 25.04
N VAL A 45 -13.10 5.26 23.81
CA VAL A 45 -12.37 4.03 23.47
C VAL A 45 -10.89 4.37 23.37
N PHE A 46 -10.08 3.64 24.13
CA PHE A 46 -8.63 3.70 24.04
C PHE A 46 -8.13 2.70 23.00
N LEU A 47 -7.20 3.16 22.17
CA LEU A 47 -6.54 2.41 21.12
C LEU A 47 -5.13 2.09 21.60
N ASP A 48 -4.78 0.81 21.59
CA ASP A 48 -3.41 0.36 21.71
C ASP A 48 -2.96 -0.15 20.33
N PRO A 49 -2.11 0.61 19.61
CA PRO A 49 -1.61 0.21 18.31
C PRO A 49 -0.92 -1.17 18.33
N LEU A 50 -0.34 -1.56 19.47
CA LEU A 50 0.37 -2.85 19.59
C LEU A 50 -0.60 -4.04 19.66
N SER A 51 -1.85 -3.82 20.04
CA SER A 51 -2.84 -4.89 20.23
C SER A 51 -4.07 -4.75 19.33
N GLN A 52 -4.12 -3.76 18.43
CA GLN A 52 -5.33 -3.43 17.67
C GLN A 52 -5.81 -4.57 16.76
N ASN A 53 -4.92 -5.49 16.37
CA ASN A 53 -5.20 -6.69 15.58
C ASN A 53 -5.04 -8.00 16.37
N THR A 54 -4.84 -7.93 17.69
CA THR A 54 -4.60 -9.12 18.54
C THR A 54 -5.73 -9.26 19.56
N PRO A 55 -6.49 -10.37 19.55
CA PRO A 55 -7.46 -10.63 20.62
C PRO A 55 -6.76 -10.66 21.99
N LEU A 56 -7.21 -9.81 22.91
CA LEU A 56 -6.63 -9.66 24.25
C LEU A 56 -7.13 -10.71 25.25
N ALA A 57 -8.30 -11.28 24.99
CA ALA A 57 -8.91 -12.26 25.89
C ALA A 57 -8.26 -13.64 25.69
N PRO A 58 -7.85 -14.35 26.76
CA PRO A 58 -7.13 -15.62 26.63
C PRO A 58 -7.87 -16.72 25.86
N ASP A 59 -9.19 -16.75 26.00
CA ASP A 59 -10.09 -17.65 25.27
C ASP A 59 -10.16 -17.35 23.77
N HIS A 60 -9.78 -16.15 23.34
CA HIS A 60 -9.78 -15.72 21.94
C HIS A 60 -8.43 -15.86 21.25
N HIS A 61 -7.39 -16.39 21.90
CA HIS A 61 -6.06 -16.55 21.29
C HIS A 61 -6.09 -17.33 19.97
N GLY A 62 -6.97 -18.34 19.86
CA GLY A 62 -7.14 -19.14 18.64
C GLY A 62 -7.81 -18.40 17.47
N LEU A 63 -8.37 -17.21 17.69
CA LEU A 63 -8.99 -16.38 16.64
C LEU A 63 -7.98 -15.50 15.90
N ARG A 64 -6.70 -15.52 16.31
CA ARG A 64 -5.65 -14.80 15.60
C ARG A 64 -5.45 -15.42 14.22
N PRO A 65 -5.47 -14.62 13.14
CA PRO A 65 -5.08 -15.11 11.82
C PRO A 65 -3.68 -15.76 11.83
N PRO A 66 -3.43 -16.74 10.97
CA PRO A 66 -2.10 -17.34 10.87
C PRO A 66 -1.07 -16.31 10.39
N THR A 67 0.20 -16.65 10.55
CA THR A 67 1.28 -15.82 10.02
C THR A 67 1.31 -15.86 8.49
N PRO A 68 1.69 -14.73 7.85
CA PRO A 68 2.00 -14.60 6.44
C PRO A 68 2.72 -15.81 5.83
N ARG A 69 2.19 -16.36 4.74
CA ARG A 69 2.77 -17.42 3.92
C ARG A 69 3.22 -16.84 2.59
N ILE A 70 4.52 -16.60 2.46
CA ILE A 70 5.12 -16.07 1.24
C ILE A 70 6.02 -17.16 0.66
N PRO A 71 5.71 -17.72 -0.52
CA PRO A 71 6.61 -18.63 -1.21
C PRO A 71 7.91 -17.93 -1.63
N ASP A 72 8.99 -18.71 -1.84
CA ASP A 72 10.26 -18.17 -2.36
C ASP A 72 10.12 -17.58 -3.79
N VAL A 73 9.13 -18.08 -4.53
CA VAL A 73 8.77 -17.66 -5.88
C VAL A 73 7.27 -17.47 -5.93
N PHE A 74 6.84 -16.27 -6.30
CA PHE A 74 5.44 -15.87 -6.38
C PHE A 74 5.23 -14.96 -7.59
N ASP A 75 4.01 -15.00 -8.12
CA ASP A 75 3.48 -14.12 -9.14
C ASP A 75 2.49 -13.11 -8.52
N LEU A 76 2.39 -11.94 -9.15
CA LEU A 76 1.59 -10.81 -8.70
C LEU A 76 0.60 -10.39 -9.79
N PHE A 77 -0.68 -10.39 -9.46
CA PHE A 77 -1.69 -9.75 -10.29
C PHE A 77 -1.75 -8.25 -9.99
N LEU A 78 -1.63 -7.41 -11.02
CA LEU A 78 -1.78 -5.96 -10.94
C LEU A 78 -3.04 -5.51 -11.71
N GLY A 79 -4.08 -5.12 -10.98
CA GLY A 79 -5.36 -4.68 -11.54
C GLY A 79 -5.47 -3.15 -11.70
N LEU A 80 -5.76 -2.69 -12.92
CA LEU A 80 -6.01 -1.27 -13.24
C LEU A 80 -7.40 -1.07 -13.86
N PRO A 81 -8.36 -0.47 -13.14
CA PRO A 81 -9.57 0.04 -13.73
C PRO A 81 -9.29 1.43 -14.35
N ALA A 82 -9.24 1.51 -15.67
CA ALA A 82 -9.00 2.76 -16.40
C ALA A 82 -10.29 3.31 -17.01
N TYR A 83 -10.46 4.63 -16.95
CA TYR A 83 -11.59 5.32 -17.58
C TYR A 83 -11.09 6.57 -18.31
N ARG A 84 -11.02 6.48 -19.64
CA ARG A 84 -10.54 7.54 -20.55
C ARG A 84 -9.20 8.15 -20.12
N ASP A 85 -8.32 7.35 -19.54
CA ASP A 85 -7.06 7.81 -18.96
C ASP A 85 -5.83 7.07 -19.53
N GLY A 86 -5.88 6.70 -20.81
CA GLY A 86 -4.87 5.81 -21.39
C GLY A 86 -3.44 6.36 -21.32
N ARG A 87 -3.24 7.68 -21.33
CA ARG A 87 -1.90 8.26 -21.18
C ARG A 87 -1.30 7.99 -19.80
N ARG A 88 -2.06 8.22 -18.73
CA ARG A 88 -1.56 7.97 -17.37
C ARG A 88 -1.54 6.48 -17.07
N CYS A 89 -2.50 5.73 -17.60
CA CYS A 89 -2.55 4.27 -17.48
C CYS A 89 -1.33 3.60 -18.10
N GLY A 90 -0.92 4.03 -19.29
CA GLY A 90 0.31 3.56 -19.92
C GLY A 90 1.55 3.88 -19.09
N TYR A 91 1.61 5.07 -18.46
CA TYR A 91 2.69 5.45 -17.56
C TYR A 91 2.71 4.65 -16.25
N THR A 92 1.53 4.36 -15.68
CA THR A 92 1.41 3.49 -14.50
C THR A 92 1.93 2.10 -14.80
N LEU A 93 1.51 1.48 -15.91
CA LEU A 93 2.06 0.19 -16.35
C LEU A 93 3.58 0.27 -16.60
N PHE A 94 4.04 1.32 -17.27
CA PHE A 94 5.46 1.51 -17.56
C PHE A 94 6.30 1.54 -16.28
N THR A 95 5.88 2.31 -15.28
CA THR A 95 6.58 2.36 -13.98
C THR A 95 6.44 1.06 -13.20
N ALA A 96 5.29 0.38 -13.27
CA ALA A 96 5.11 -0.93 -12.64
C ALA A 96 6.16 -1.94 -13.13
N TYR A 97 6.42 -2.02 -14.44
CA TYR A 97 7.41 -2.95 -15.01
C TYR A 97 8.86 -2.45 -14.94
N SER A 98 9.12 -1.16 -15.16
CA SER A 98 10.50 -0.66 -15.16
C SER A 98 11.11 -0.58 -13.75
N LEU A 99 10.28 -0.51 -12.72
CA LEU A 99 10.71 -0.35 -11.34
C LEU A 99 10.47 -1.58 -10.45
N ALA A 100 9.85 -2.65 -10.97
CA ALA A 100 9.75 -3.92 -10.26
C ALA A 100 11.11 -4.63 -10.16
N THR A 101 11.31 -5.36 -9.06
CA THR A 101 12.44 -6.27 -8.87
C THR A 101 12.30 -7.50 -9.78
N HIS A 102 11.09 -8.04 -9.93
CA HIS A 102 10.81 -9.22 -10.76
C HIS A 102 9.69 -8.94 -11.78
N PRO A 103 9.93 -8.08 -12.79
CA PRO A 103 8.88 -7.62 -13.72
C PRO A 103 8.22 -8.74 -14.52
N TYR A 104 8.93 -9.85 -14.77
CA TYR A 104 8.38 -11.03 -15.46
C TYR A 104 7.35 -11.83 -14.65
N ARG A 105 7.17 -11.50 -13.37
CA ARG A 105 6.19 -12.11 -12.46
C ARG A 105 5.00 -11.20 -12.16
N VAL A 106 4.96 -10.03 -12.79
CA VAL A 106 3.84 -9.09 -12.66
C VAL A 106 2.90 -9.31 -13.84
N HIS A 107 1.69 -9.77 -13.56
CA HIS A 107 0.63 -9.99 -14.54
C HIS A 107 -0.41 -8.89 -14.43
N ALA A 108 -0.43 -7.97 -15.39
CA ALA A 108 -1.37 -6.86 -15.36
C ALA A 108 -2.73 -7.23 -15.97
N GLY A 109 -3.80 -6.79 -15.32
CA GLY A 109 -5.16 -6.82 -15.84
C GLY A 109 -5.74 -5.40 -15.91
N VAL A 110 -5.98 -4.91 -17.11
CA VAL A 110 -6.50 -3.56 -17.34
C VAL A 110 -7.93 -3.65 -17.84
N VAL A 111 -8.86 -3.01 -17.14
CA VAL A 111 -10.18 -2.73 -17.71
C VAL A 111 -10.13 -1.35 -18.33
N ASP A 112 -9.95 -1.29 -19.66
CA ASP A 112 -9.70 -0.05 -20.39
C ASP A 112 -11.01 0.47 -20.99
N GLN A 113 -11.61 1.48 -20.35
CA GLN A 113 -12.87 2.09 -20.80
C GLN A 113 -12.57 3.34 -21.63
N THR A 114 -12.67 3.23 -22.95
CA THR A 114 -12.28 4.29 -23.90
C THR A 114 -13.40 4.65 -24.87
N GLN A 115 -13.21 5.76 -25.59
CA GLN A 115 -13.94 6.15 -26.80
C GLN A 115 -12.99 6.13 -28.01
N ASP A 116 -13.51 6.44 -29.20
CA ASP A 116 -12.76 6.31 -30.46
C ASP A 116 -11.57 7.28 -30.56
N ASP A 117 -11.64 8.42 -29.87
CA ASP A 117 -10.62 9.47 -29.85
C ASP A 117 -9.64 9.36 -28.67
N ASP A 118 -9.89 8.44 -27.73
CA ASP A 118 -9.04 8.26 -26.57
C ASP A 118 -7.78 7.46 -26.91
N VAL A 119 -6.67 7.84 -26.27
CA VAL A 119 -5.48 6.99 -26.23
C VAL A 119 -5.81 5.76 -25.39
N LYS A 120 -5.49 4.57 -25.88
CA LYS A 120 -5.63 3.31 -25.14
C LYS A 120 -4.44 3.11 -24.20
N CYS A 121 -4.70 2.49 -23.06
CA CYS A 121 -3.67 2.27 -22.04
C CYS A 121 -2.47 1.46 -22.57
N LEU A 122 -2.74 0.36 -23.28
CA LEU A 122 -1.69 -0.50 -23.82
C LEU A 122 -0.88 0.18 -24.94
N ASP A 123 -1.52 1.02 -25.75
CA ASP A 123 -0.84 1.74 -26.84
C ASP A 123 0.18 2.74 -26.27
N GLU A 124 -0.20 3.49 -25.23
CA GLU A 124 0.73 4.39 -24.54
C GLU A 124 1.84 3.62 -23.82
N TYR A 125 1.50 2.52 -23.14
CA TYR A 125 2.51 1.66 -22.52
C TYR A 125 3.54 1.21 -23.57
N CYS A 126 3.09 0.71 -24.72
CA CYS A 126 4.00 0.26 -25.79
C CYS A 126 4.85 1.38 -26.34
N ARG A 127 4.34 2.62 -26.43
CA ARG A 127 5.14 3.78 -26.83
C ARG A 127 6.31 4.00 -25.86
N LEU A 128 6.02 4.05 -24.55
CA LEU A 128 7.04 4.22 -23.50
C LEU A 128 8.01 3.05 -23.45
N ALA A 129 7.51 1.81 -23.54
CA ALA A 129 8.33 0.60 -23.49
C ALA A 129 9.29 0.51 -24.69
N ASN A 130 8.88 0.94 -25.88
CA ASN A 130 9.76 0.99 -27.06
C ASN A 130 10.83 2.08 -26.95
N GLU A 131 10.55 3.16 -26.22
CA GLU A 131 11.54 4.23 -25.95
C GLU A 131 12.61 3.76 -24.96
N GLU A 132 12.20 3.06 -23.89
CA GLU A 132 13.11 2.56 -22.84
C GLU A 132 13.87 1.29 -23.26
N TRP A 133 13.20 0.36 -23.94
CA TRP A 133 13.76 -0.93 -24.37
C TRP A 133 13.69 -1.08 -25.90
N PRO A 134 14.50 -0.33 -26.66
CA PRO A 134 14.40 -0.28 -28.13
C PRO A 134 14.70 -1.62 -28.81
N ASP A 135 15.44 -2.52 -28.15
CA ASP A 135 15.80 -3.84 -28.69
C ASP A 135 14.63 -4.85 -28.68
N VAL A 136 13.56 -4.57 -27.91
CA VAL A 136 12.42 -5.47 -27.74
C VAL A 136 11.12 -4.72 -27.96
N THR A 137 10.39 -5.06 -29.02
CA THR A 137 9.11 -4.43 -29.34
C THR A 137 8.09 -4.63 -28.23
N CYS A 138 7.69 -3.55 -27.57
CA CYS A 138 6.73 -3.49 -26.47
C CYS A 138 6.98 -4.59 -25.43
N LYS A 139 8.16 -4.54 -24.80
CA LYS A 139 8.57 -5.50 -23.75
C LYS A 139 7.47 -5.69 -22.69
N TYR A 140 7.28 -6.92 -22.20
CA TYR A 140 6.26 -7.33 -21.22
C TYR A 140 4.79 -7.23 -21.68
N LYS A 141 4.51 -6.89 -22.95
CA LYS A 141 3.14 -6.86 -23.48
C LYS A 141 2.36 -8.15 -23.23
N GLU A 142 3.05 -9.28 -23.31
CA GLU A 142 2.50 -10.62 -23.07
C GLU A 142 1.96 -10.84 -21.66
N LEU A 143 2.41 -10.03 -20.69
CA LEU A 143 1.96 -10.06 -19.30
C LEU A 143 0.77 -9.12 -19.04
N ILE A 144 0.33 -8.35 -20.06
CA ILE A 144 -0.75 -7.36 -19.94
C ILE A 144 -2.01 -7.87 -20.64
N ARG A 145 -3.07 -8.10 -19.85
CA ARG A 145 -4.40 -8.46 -20.34
C ARG A 145 -5.30 -7.23 -20.32
N VAL A 146 -6.00 -6.97 -21.44
CA VAL A 146 -6.89 -5.82 -21.58
C VAL A 146 -8.33 -6.27 -21.80
N ASP A 147 -9.22 -5.87 -20.89
CA ASP A 147 -10.67 -5.89 -21.07
C ASP A 147 -11.10 -4.52 -21.59
N ALA A 148 -11.16 -4.38 -22.91
CA ALA A 148 -11.53 -3.13 -23.58
C ALA A 148 -13.05 -2.93 -23.56
N ARG A 149 -13.49 -1.76 -23.10
CA ARG A 149 -14.91 -1.41 -22.95
C ARG A 149 -15.19 -0.03 -23.52
N ASP A 150 -16.42 0.17 -23.97
CA ASP A 150 -16.92 1.49 -24.36
C ASP A 150 -17.24 2.30 -23.10
N SER A 151 -16.55 3.44 -22.92
CA SER A 151 -16.74 4.30 -21.75
C SER A 151 -18.19 4.77 -21.57
N ARG A 152 -18.97 4.87 -22.66
CA ARG A 152 -20.38 5.29 -22.63
C ARG A 152 -21.30 4.29 -21.92
N LYS A 153 -20.84 3.04 -21.74
CA LYS A 153 -21.56 1.96 -21.06
C LYS A 153 -21.09 1.75 -19.62
N SER A 154 -20.26 2.65 -19.08
CA SER A 154 -19.74 2.52 -17.73
C SER A 154 -20.86 2.60 -16.69
N ASP A 155 -20.84 1.65 -15.77
CA ASP A 155 -21.72 1.52 -14.60
C ASP A 155 -21.00 1.88 -13.29
N GLY A 156 -19.83 2.51 -13.39
CA GLY A 156 -19.06 3.02 -12.27
C GLY A 156 -17.94 2.09 -11.79
N PRO A 157 -17.09 2.58 -10.87
CA PRO A 157 -15.84 1.91 -10.50
C PRO A 157 -16.04 0.57 -9.79
N ILE A 158 -17.16 0.37 -9.09
CA ILE A 158 -17.42 -0.87 -8.34
C ILE A 158 -17.60 -2.06 -9.28
N SER A 159 -18.46 -1.92 -10.30
CA SER A 159 -18.71 -2.98 -11.27
C SER A 159 -17.47 -3.27 -12.10
N VAL A 160 -16.72 -2.23 -12.48
CA VAL A 160 -15.43 -2.37 -13.18
C VAL A 160 -14.43 -3.16 -12.34
N ARG A 161 -14.23 -2.81 -11.06
CA ARG A 161 -13.33 -3.54 -10.15
C ARG A 161 -13.78 -4.98 -9.91
N ALA A 162 -15.08 -5.22 -9.75
CA ALA A 162 -15.62 -6.57 -9.60
C ALA A 162 -15.44 -7.41 -10.88
N GLY A 163 -15.63 -6.80 -12.05
CA GLY A 163 -15.37 -7.45 -13.34
C GLY A 163 -13.90 -7.76 -13.56
N MET A 164 -13.00 -6.85 -13.14
CA MET A 164 -11.56 -6.99 -13.25
C MET A 164 -11.01 -8.21 -12.49
N GLN A 165 -11.65 -8.60 -11.38
CA GLN A 165 -11.25 -9.80 -10.64
C GLN A 165 -11.31 -11.08 -11.49
N LYS A 166 -12.08 -11.10 -12.59
CA LYS A 166 -12.12 -12.22 -13.54
C LYS A 166 -10.84 -12.35 -14.38
N LEU A 167 -9.98 -11.33 -14.35
CA LEU A 167 -8.67 -11.37 -14.99
C LEU A 167 -7.61 -12.01 -14.08
N ILE A 168 -7.91 -12.27 -12.81
CA ILE A 168 -7.01 -13.02 -11.92
C ILE A 168 -6.96 -14.48 -12.39
N GLN A 169 -5.77 -15.07 -12.40
CA GLN A 169 -5.51 -16.48 -12.69
C GLN A 169 -4.91 -17.14 -11.44
N ASP A 170 -3.68 -17.63 -11.55
CA ASP A 170 -3.01 -18.44 -10.53
C ASP A 170 -1.97 -17.61 -9.73
N GLU A 171 -2.01 -16.27 -9.82
CA GLU A 171 -1.08 -15.39 -9.10
C GLU A 171 -1.29 -15.48 -7.58
N GLU A 172 -0.21 -15.60 -6.80
CA GLU A 172 -0.27 -15.71 -5.34
C GLU A 172 -0.79 -14.43 -4.66
N PHE A 173 -0.47 -13.26 -5.22
CA PHE A 173 -0.81 -11.97 -4.64
C PHE A 173 -1.55 -11.08 -5.63
N CYS A 174 -2.44 -10.24 -5.10
CA CYS A 174 -3.23 -9.30 -5.90
C CYS A 174 -3.06 -7.87 -5.37
N LEU A 175 -2.70 -6.96 -6.27
CA LEU A 175 -2.72 -5.52 -6.04
C LEU A 175 -3.74 -4.89 -6.99
N THR A 176 -4.55 -3.98 -6.48
CA THR A 176 -5.43 -3.13 -7.30
C THR A 176 -5.11 -1.68 -7.03
N THR A 177 -4.83 -0.92 -8.07
CA THR A 177 -4.52 0.51 -7.99
C THR A 177 -5.45 1.32 -8.89
N ASP A 178 -5.40 2.64 -8.79
CA ASP A 178 -5.98 3.49 -9.83
C ASP A 178 -5.06 3.50 -11.08
N ALA A 179 -5.60 3.91 -12.22
CA ALA A 179 -4.88 3.89 -13.51
C ALA A 179 -3.94 5.10 -13.73
N HIS A 180 -3.63 5.86 -12.69
CA HIS A 180 -2.77 7.04 -12.76
C HIS A 180 -1.85 7.13 -11.53
N MET A 181 -1.29 5.98 -11.16
CA MET A 181 -0.28 5.84 -10.12
C MET A 181 1.13 5.83 -10.73
N GLN A 182 2.14 6.09 -9.90
CA GLN A 182 3.54 5.96 -10.27
C GLN A 182 4.20 5.07 -9.22
N PHE A 183 4.68 3.90 -9.62
CA PHE A 183 5.32 2.99 -8.68
C PHE A 183 6.71 3.47 -8.26
N LEU A 184 7.09 3.16 -7.02
CA LEU A 184 8.47 3.28 -6.54
C LEU A 184 9.34 2.06 -6.94
N PRO A 185 10.68 2.20 -6.94
CA PRO A 185 11.59 1.08 -7.11
C PRO A 185 11.31 -0.06 -6.12
N HIS A 186 11.38 -1.30 -6.61
CA HIS A 186 11.23 -2.55 -5.84
C HIS A 186 9.86 -2.77 -5.20
N TRP A 187 8.82 -2.06 -5.67
CA TRP A 187 7.48 -2.09 -5.08
C TRP A 187 6.90 -3.51 -4.92
N ASP A 188 7.14 -4.39 -5.89
CA ASP A 188 6.66 -5.77 -5.93
C ASP A 188 7.17 -6.61 -4.75
N THR A 189 8.39 -6.33 -4.31
CA THR A 189 9.00 -6.98 -3.14
C THR A 189 8.73 -6.25 -1.83
N GLU A 190 8.74 -4.91 -1.84
CA GLU A 190 8.56 -4.11 -0.62
C GLU A 190 7.14 -4.26 -0.05
N LEU A 191 6.11 -4.37 -0.89
CA LEU A 191 4.74 -4.61 -0.42
C LEU A 191 4.61 -5.93 0.34
N LEU A 192 5.34 -6.98 -0.07
CA LEU A 192 5.32 -8.27 0.62
C LEU A 192 6.13 -8.26 1.90
N ILE A 193 7.21 -7.48 1.96
CA ILE A 193 7.93 -7.23 3.22
C ILE A 193 6.98 -6.58 4.23
N ASP A 194 6.24 -5.56 3.80
CA ASP A 194 5.24 -4.90 4.65
C ASP A 194 4.08 -5.82 5.02
N TRP A 195 3.62 -6.65 4.10
CA TRP A 195 2.60 -7.65 4.41
C TRP A 195 3.08 -8.67 5.43
N ASN A 196 4.32 -9.14 5.32
CA ASN A 196 4.92 -10.04 6.31
C ASN A 196 4.99 -9.39 7.71
N ARG A 197 5.29 -8.09 7.77
CA ARG A 197 5.34 -7.33 9.05
C ARG A 197 3.99 -7.28 9.77
N THR A 198 2.88 -7.46 9.06
CA THR A 198 1.55 -7.50 9.69
C THR A 198 1.36 -8.69 10.63
N GLN A 199 2.12 -9.77 10.42
CA GLN A 199 1.95 -11.04 11.14
C GLN A 199 0.49 -11.53 11.11
N ASN A 200 -0.19 -11.29 9.98
CA ASN A 200 -1.58 -11.65 9.73
C ASN A 200 -1.80 -12.02 8.24
N GLU A 201 -2.00 -13.30 7.95
CA GLU A 201 -2.31 -13.85 6.62
C GLU A 201 -3.58 -13.24 5.98
N MET A 202 -4.51 -12.76 6.82
CA MET A 202 -5.77 -12.16 6.39
C MET A 202 -5.68 -10.64 6.31
N ALA A 203 -4.48 -10.06 6.42
CA ALA A 203 -4.29 -8.61 6.34
C ALA A 203 -4.61 -8.09 4.94
N VAL A 204 -5.36 -6.98 4.90
CA VAL A 204 -5.55 -6.16 3.71
C VAL A 204 -4.70 -4.91 3.89
N LEU A 205 -3.71 -4.74 3.03
CA LEU A 205 -2.86 -3.56 3.02
C LEU A 205 -3.42 -2.48 2.08
N SER A 206 -3.29 -1.23 2.49
CA SER A 206 -3.36 -0.11 1.58
C SER A 206 -2.14 0.79 1.78
N THR A 207 -1.64 1.31 0.67
CA THR A 207 -0.54 2.27 0.66
C THR A 207 -0.64 3.14 -0.59
N TYR A 208 0.08 4.26 -0.58
CA TYR A 208 0.44 4.95 -1.81
C TYR A 208 1.68 4.25 -2.38
N VAL A 209 1.53 3.75 -3.60
CA VAL A 209 2.59 3.07 -4.35
C VAL A 209 3.44 4.04 -5.15
#